data_AF-A0A7T5UTG7-F1
#
_entry.id   AF-A0A7T5UTG7-F1
#
_cell.length_a   1.000
_cell.length_b   1.000
_cell.length_c   1.000
_cell.angle_alpha   90.00
_cell.angle_beta   90.00
_cell.angle_gamma   90.00
#
_symmetry.space_group_name_H-M   'P 1'
#
loop_
_entity.id
_entity.type
_entity.pdbx_description
1 polymer ?
#
loop_
_entity_poly.entity_id
_entity_poly.type
_entity_poly.pdbx_seq_one_letter_code
_entity_poly.pdbx_strand_id
1 'polypeptide(L)' 'MIEGNWKCSDCGAEITKLPFEPKEGRPVFCLDCYRKSHPRRDFRR' A
#
# COMPACT_ATOMS: atom_id res chain seq x y z
N MET A 1 11.11 6.72 -10.04
CA MET A 1 10.91 5.70 -8.99
C MET A 1 11.87 6.05 -7.89
N ILE A 2 11.34 6.35 -6.72
CA ILE A 2 12.12 6.67 -5.52
C ILE A 2 12.37 5.35 -4.81
N GLU A 3 13.63 5.08 -4.51
CA GLU A 3 14.04 3.94 -3.70
C GLU A 3 14.13 4.39 -2.25
N GLY A 4 13.47 3.67 -1.35
CA GLY A 4 13.40 4.01 0.07
C GLY A 4 12.74 2.89 0.85
N ASN A 5 13.01 2.78 2.15
CA ASN A 5 12.42 1.74 3.01
C ASN A 5 11.18 2.32 3.71
N TRP A 6 9.99 1.96 3.24
CA TRP A 6 8.72 2.37 3.86
C TRP A 6 7.97 1.16 4.40
N LYS A 7 7.31 1.32 5.56
CA LYS A 7 6.55 0.24 6.17
C LYS A 7 5.07 0.36 5.85
N CYS A 8 4.47 -0.75 5.44
CA CYS A 8 3.03 -0.86 5.27
C CYS A 8 2.35 -0.67 6.63
N SER A 9 1.38 0.25 6.71
CA SER A 9 0.68 0.52 7.97
C SER A 9 -0.27 -0.61 8.41
N ASP A 10 -0.58 -1.55 7.52
CA ASP A 10 -1.48 -2.68 7.80
C ASP A 10 -0.72 -3.96 8.16
N CYS A 11 0.29 -4.34 7.37
CA CYS A 11 1.02 -5.60 7.54
C CYS A 11 2.48 -5.44 7.97
N GLY A 12 3.01 -4.22 8.04
CA GLY A 12 4.41 -3.96 8.38
C GLY A 12 5.42 -4.29 7.27
N ALA A 13 4.96 -4.69 6.08
CA ALA A 13 5.83 -5.04 4.96
C ALA A 13 6.69 -3.85 4.50
N GLU A 14 7.93 -4.15 4.13
CA GLU A 14 8.89 -3.17 3.64
C GLU A 14 8.68 -2.93 2.14
N ILE A 15 8.44 -1.68 1.78
CA ILE A 15 8.29 -1.19 0.42
C ILE A 15 9.59 -0.50 0.08
N THR A 16 10.28 -0.99 -0.95
CA THR A 16 11.61 -0.52 -1.35
C THR A 16 11.57 0.48 -2.51
N LYS A 17 10.43 0.57 -3.22
CA LYS A 17 10.27 1.38 -4.43
C LYS A 17 8.87 1.96 -4.53
N LEU A 18 8.78 3.28 -4.67
CA LEU A 18 7.52 3.99 -4.91
C LEU A 18 7.68 4.97 -6.08
N PRO A 19 6.66 5.11 -6.95
CA PRO A 19 6.67 6.11 -8.01
C PRO A 19 6.33 7.53 -7.50
N PHE A 20 5.95 7.66 -6.23
CA PHE A 20 5.59 8.92 -5.58
C PHE A 20 6.34 9.10 -4.27
N GLU A 21 6.48 10.34 -3.83
CA GLU A 21 7.09 10.69 -2.55
C GLU A 21 6.09 10.41 -1.40
N PRO A 22 6.41 9.52 -0.45
CA PRO A 22 5.52 9.23 0.67
C PRO A 22 5.52 10.41 1.63
N LYS A 23 4.33 10.97 1.87
CA LYS A 23 4.14 12.10 2.77
C LYS A 23 4.02 11.60 4.21
N GLU A 24 4.82 12.19 5.10
CA GLU A 24 4.65 12.08 6.54
C GLU A 24 3.22 12.50 6.93
N GLY A 25 2.43 11.55 7.44
CA GLY A 25 1.01 11.75 7.78
C GLY A 25 0.01 11.00 6.90
N ARG A 26 0.42 10.33 5.81
CA ARG A 26 -0.45 9.41 5.06
C ARG A 26 0.03 7.96 5.20
N PRO A 27 -0.87 7.02 5.58
CA PRO A 27 -0.51 5.61 5.69
C PRO A 27 -0.15 5.05 4.32
N VAL A 28 1.00 4.39 4.23
CA VAL A 28 1.45 3.71 3.02
C VAL A 28 0.96 2.27 3.11
N PHE A 29 0.34 1.78 2.05
CA PHE A 29 -0.11 0.39 1.95
C PHE A 29 0.67 -0.32 0.84
N CYS A 30 1.06 -1.56 1.10
CA CYS A 30 1.62 -2.41 0.06
C CYS A 30 0.53 -2.82 -0.95
N LEU A 31 0.95 -3.30 -2.11
CA LEU A 31 0.05 -3.68 -3.20
C LEU A 31 -0.97 -4.74 -2.75
N ASP A 32 -0.57 -5.62 -1.83
CA ASP A 32 -1.41 -6.69 -1.31
C ASP A 32 -2.52 -6.17 -0.40
N CYS A 33 -2.17 -5.37 0.63
CA CYS A 33 -3.13 -4.72 1.52
C CYS A 33 -4.08 -3.80 0.74
N TYR A 34 -3.58 -3.06 -0.26
CA TYR A 34 -4.41 -2.24 -1.14
C TYR A 34 -5.41 -3.12 -1.91
N ARG A 35 -4.95 -4.20 -2.55
CA ARG A 35 -5.83 -5.15 -3.26
C ARG A 35 -6.85 -5.82 -2.34
N LYS A 36 -6.49 -6.10 -1.09
CA LYS A 36 -7.36 -6.72 -0.08
C LYS A 36 -8.43 -5.75 0.43
N SER A 37 -8.08 -4.49 0.62
CA SER A 37 -9.00 -3.43 1.06
C SER A 37 -10.03 -3.04 0.00
N HIS A 38 -9.78 -3.39 -1.26
CA HIS A 38 -10.79 -3.38 -2.31
C HIS A 38 -11.29 -4.82 -2.50
N PRO A 39 -12.25 -5.31 -1.68
CA PRO A 39 -13.03 -6.45 -2.13
C PRO A 39 -13.57 -5.99 -3.48
N ARG A 40 -13.12 -6.66 -4.55
CA ARG A 40 -13.79 -6.58 -5.85
C ARG A 40 -15.24 -6.71 -5.46
N ARG A 41 -16.02 -5.65 -5.67
CA ARG A 41 -17.43 -5.59 -5.31
C ARG A 41 -18.05 -6.71 -6.12
N ASP A 42 -18.04 -7.90 -5.55
CA ASP A 42 -18.70 -9.08 -6.06
C ASP A 42 -20.17 -8.80 -5.75
N PHE A 43 -20.71 -7.91 -6.57
CA PHE A 43 -22.11 -7.59 -6.65
C PHE A 43 -22.77 -8.72 -7.45
N ARG A 44 -22.49 -9.96 -7.05
CA ARG A 44 -22.87 -11.17 -7.77
C ARG A 44 -23.36 -12.23 -6.78
N ARG A 45 -24.23 -11.79 -5.88
CA ARG A 45 -25.10 -12.66 -5.11
C ARG A 45 -26.53 -12.19 -5.22
#